data_AF-V5H608-F1
#
_entry.id   AF-V5H608-F1
#
_cell.length_a   1.000
_cell.length_b   1.000
_cell.length_c   1.000
_cell.angle_alpha   90.00
_cell.angle_beta   90.00
_cell.angle_gamma   90.00
#
_symmetry.space_group_name_H-M   'P 1'
#
loop_
_entity.id
_entity.type
_entity.pdbx_description
1 polymer ?
#
loop_
_entity_poly.entity_id
_entity_poly.type
_entity_poly.pdbx_seq_one_letter_code
_entity_poly.pdbx_strand_id
1 'polypeptide(L)'
;KHHDKDIERLCNVYYQGFIESVRELLEVRSQSNKLNNQVVNLDKQVHVSAEGICKSASDLLQARKVQSNIAVVIAQLNLCLPVFTTYSKLQKQISEKRYYPALKTLEELEHLHLPHVANYRFSHQLQQNIPKYREKIEAASMS
;
A
#
# COMPACT_ATOMS: atom_id res chain seq x y z
N LYS A 1 -5.16 45.32 -77.66
CA LYS A 1 -3.88 44.89 -78.28
C LYS A 1 -2.65 45.18 -77.41
N HIS A 2 -2.31 46.42 -77.03
CA HIS A 2 -1.18 46.67 -76.10
C HIS A 2 -1.49 46.18 -74.67
N HIS A 3 -2.68 46.49 -74.17
CA HIS A 3 -3.14 46.05 -72.85
C HIS A 3 -3.22 44.52 -72.71
N ASP A 4 -3.58 43.78 -73.76
CA ASP A 4 -3.62 42.31 -73.71
C ASP A 4 -2.21 41.71 -73.52
N LYS A 5 -1.19 42.29 -74.17
CA LYS A 5 0.21 41.88 -73.98
C LYS A 5 0.74 42.22 -72.60
N ASP A 6 0.33 43.36 -72.04
CA ASP A 6 0.72 43.74 -70.68
C ASP A 6 0.07 42.83 -69.64
N ILE A 7 -1.21 42.48 -69.82
CA ILE A 7 -1.94 41.52 -68.98
C ILE A 7 -1.28 40.13 -69.07
N GLU A 8 -0.98 39.65 -70.27
CA GLU A 8 -0.33 38.34 -70.47
C GLU A 8 1.07 38.29 -69.85
N ARG A 9 1.85 39.38 -69.96
CA ARG A 9 3.16 39.50 -69.30
C ARG A 9 3.01 39.50 -67.78
N LEU A 10 2.05 40.25 -67.25
CA LEU A 10 1.80 40.32 -65.81
C LEU A 10 1.35 38.96 -65.27
N CYS A 11 0.41 38.29 -65.95
CA CYS A 11 -0.04 36.95 -65.61
C CYS A 11 1.12 35.95 -65.65
N ASN A 12 1.96 35.96 -66.68
CA ASN A 12 3.12 35.05 -66.75
C ASN A 12 4.11 35.25 -65.60
N VAL A 13 4.33 36.49 -65.15
CA VAL A 13 5.22 36.78 -64.02
C VAL A 13 4.65 36.28 -62.69
N TYR A 14 3.35 36.47 -62.44
CA TYR A 14 2.73 36.14 -61.15
C TYR A 14 2.16 34.71 -61.06
N TYR A 15 1.89 34.05 -62.19
CA TYR A 15 1.26 32.72 -62.22
C TYR A 15 2.15 31.64 -61.58
N GLN A 16 3.47 31.70 -61.78
CA GLN A 16 4.40 30.77 -61.13
C GLN A 16 4.44 30.97 -59.61
N GLY A 17 4.57 32.22 -59.14
CA GLY A 17 4.52 32.52 -57.71
C GLY A 17 3.20 32.11 -57.05
N PHE A 18 2.07 32.28 -57.76
CA PHE A 18 0.77 31.80 -57.29
C PHE A 18 0.73 30.27 -57.17
N ILE A 19 1.24 29.54 -58.17
CA ILE A 19 1.31 28.07 -58.12
C ILE A 19 2.20 27.60 -56.95
N GLU A 20 3.34 28.25 -56.74
CA GLU A 20 4.26 27.95 -55.63
C GLU A 20 3.56 28.17 -54.27
N SER A 21 2.92 29.32 -54.07
CA SER A 21 2.16 29.58 -52.83
C SER A 21 1.02 28.59 -52.59
N VAL A 22 0.32 28.16 -53.64
CA VAL A 22 -0.72 27.12 -53.52
C VAL A 22 -0.12 25.77 -53.14
N ARG A 23 1.03 25.39 -53.69
CA ARG A 23 1.74 24.15 -53.31
C ARG A 23 2.20 24.21 -51.86
N GLU A 24 2.79 25.31 -51.43
CA GLU A 24 3.20 25.52 -50.03
C GLU A 24 2.00 25.40 -49.07
N LEU A 25 0.85 26.01 -49.40
CA LEU A 25 -0.37 25.88 -48.60
C LEU A 25 -0.87 24.44 -48.51
N LEU A 26 -0.81 23.68 -49.61
CA LEU A 26 -1.17 22.26 -49.61
C LEU A 26 -0.22 21.42 -48.74
N GLU A 27 1.07 21.75 -48.77
CA GLU A 27 2.07 21.10 -47.92
C GLU A 27 1.82 21.43 -46.44
N VAL A 28 1.65 22.70 -46.09
CA VAL A 28 1.32 23.13 -44.72
C VAL A 28 0.06 22.44 -44.21
N ARG A 29 -0.98 22.31 -45.06
CA ARG A 29 -2.20 21.58 -44.70
C ARG A 29 -1.90 20.10 -44.41
N SER A 30 -1.08 19.46 -45.23
CA SER A 30 -0.67 18.06 -45.03
C SER A 30 0.10 17.88 -43.72
N GLN A 31 1.09 18.74 -43.48
CA GLN A 31 1.88 18.74 -42.25
C GLN A 31 1.01 19.00 -41.00
N SER A 32 0.07 19.95 -41.09
CA SER A 32 -0.87 20.24 -40.00
C SER A 32 -1.78 19.05 -39.67
N ASN A 33 -2.29 18.35 -40.68
CA ASN A 33 -3.06 17.12 -40.48
C ASN A 33 -2.23 16.01 -39.83
N LYS A 34 -0.96 15.84 -40.26
CA LYS A 34 -0.05 14.87 -39.66
C LYS A 34 0.24 15.20 -38.19
N LEU A 35 0.50 16.46 -37.88
CA LEU A 35 0.73 16.92 -36.52
C LEU A 35 -0.52 16.69 -35.65
N ASN A 36 -1.71 17.03 -36.14
CA ASN A 36 -2.96 16.79 -35.43
C ASN A 36 -3.15 15.30 -35.10
N ASN A 37 -2.90 14.40 -36.06
CA ASN A 37 -2.96 12.96 -35.82
C ASN A 37 -1.93 12.48 -34.79
N GLN A 38 -0.72 13.04 -34.79
CA GLN A 38 0.30 12.73 -33.79
C GLN A 38 -0.11 13.20 -32.40
N VAL A 39 -0.67 14.41 -32.28
CA VAL A 39 -1.18 14.96 -31.02
C VAL A 39 -2.30 14.09 -30.47
N VAL A 40 -3.29 13.73 -31.28
CA VAL A 40 -4.39 12.84 -30.87
C VAL A 40 -3.89 11.46 -30.45
N ASN A 41 -2.89 10.92 -31.15
CA ASN A 41 -2.32 9.63 -30.78
C ASN A 41 -1.52 9.71 -29.47
N LEU A 42 -0.73 10.77 -29.28
CA LEU A 42 0.02 11.00 -28.05
C LEU A 42 -0.93 11.18 -26.86
N ASP A 43 -1.99 11.97 -27.02
CA ASP A 43 -3.03 12.16 -26.01
C ASP A 43 -3.65 10.83 -25.57
N LYS A 44 -4.03 9.97 -26.52
CA LYS A 44 -4.52 8.62 -26.23
C LYS A 44 -3.50 7.78 -25.46
N GLN A 45 -2.23 7.80 -25.88
CA GLN A 45 -1.18 7.03 -25.21
C GLN A 45 -0.95 7.52 -23.77
N VAL A 46 -0.91 8.84 -23.57
CA VAL A 46 -0.78 9.46 -22.25
C VAL A 46 -1.97 9.08 -21.36
N HIS A 47 -3.19 9.12 -21.89
CA HIS A 47 -4.38 8.71 -21.14
C HIS A 47 -4.34 7.25 -20.69
N VAL A 48 -3.97 6.33 -21.60
CA VAL A 48 -3.84 4.90 -21.26
C VAL A 48 -2.76 4.67 -20.21
N SER A 49 -1.59 5.32 -20.35
CA SER A 49 -0.52 5.22 -19.36
C SER A 49 -0.94 5.80 -18.01
N ALA A 50 -1.62 6.94 -18.01
CA ALA A 50 -2.13 7.57 -16.79
C ALA A 50 -3.15 6.67 -16.08
N GLU A 51 -4.07 6.05 -16.81
CA GLU A 51 -5.03 5.11 -16.24
C GLU A 51 -4.35 3.89 -15.62
N GLY A 52 -3.34 3.33 -16.30
CA GLY A 52 -2.53 2.23 -15.76
C GLY A 52 -1.82 2.61 -14.46
N ILE A 53 -1.22 3.80 -14.41
CA ILE A 53 -0.55 4.33 -13.21
C ILE A 53 -1.55 4.53 -12.08
N CYS A 54 -2.71 5.13 -12.35
CA CYS A 54 -3.76 5.33 -11.36
C CYS A 54 -4.23 4.00 -10.75
N LYS A 55 -4.40 2.97 -11.58
CA LYS A 55 -4.76 1.63 -11.11
C LYS A 55 -3.67 1.04 -10.20
N SER A 56 -2.42 1.05 -10.64
CA SER A 56 -1.29 0.57 -9.82
C SER A 56 -1.12 1.36 -8.52
N ALA A 57 -1.39 2.66 -8.53
CA ALA A 57 -1.36 3.48 -7.32
C ALA A 57 -2.47 3.08 -6.33
N SER A 58 -3.69 2.79 -6.82
CA SER A 58 -4.79 2.27 -6.00
C SER A 58 -4.43 0.91 -5.37
N ASP A 59 -3.89 -0.01 -6.17
CA ASP A 59 -3.47 -1.33 -5.69
C ASP A 59 -2.36 -1.20 -4.63
N LEU A 60 -1.40 -0.29 -4.83
CA LEU A 60 -0.35 0.01 -3.86
C LEU A 60 -0.92 0.57 -2.55
N LEU A 61 -1.90 1.48 -2.61
CA LEU A 61 -2.55 2.03 -1.41
C LEU A 61 -3.27 0.92 -0.63
N GLN A 62 -3.97 0.02 -1.31
CA GLN A 62 -4.62 -1.12 -0.68
C GLN A 62 -3.59 -2.06 -0.03
N ALA A 63 -2.50 -2.37 -0.74
CA ALA A 63 -1.41 -3.18 -0.19
C ALA A 63 -0.76 -2.53 1.04
N ARG A 64 -0.56 -1.21 1.03
CA ARG A 64 -0.04 -0.44 2.18
C ARG A 64 -0.97 -0.48 3.38
N LYS A 65 -2.28 -0.43 3.16
CA LYS A 65 -3.28 -0.60 4.24
C LYS A 65 -3.18 -1.97 4.88
N VAL A 66 -3.09 -3.03 4.07
CA VAL A 66 -2.89 -4.39 4.56
C VAL A 66 -1.57 -4.52 5.32
N GLN A 67 -0.49 -3.96 4.79
CA GLN A 67 0.82 -3.94 5.46
C GLN A 67 0.75 -3.24 6.82
N SER A 68 0.07 -2.10 6.91
CA SER A 68 -0.12 -1.38 8.17
C SER A 68 -0.91 -2.22 9.19
N ASN A 69 -1.99 -2.85 8.76
CA ASN A 69 -2.75 -3.77 9.61
C ASN A 69 -1.88 -4.92 10.12
N ILE A 70 -1.07 -5.53 9.25
CA ILE A 70 -0.13 -6.61 9.62
C ILE A 70 0.87 -6.11 10.66
N ALA A 71 1.45 -4.92 10.47
CA ALA A 71 2.41 -4.35 11.41
C ALA A 71 1.79 -4.12 12.80
N VAL A 72 0.55 -3.60 12.85
CA VAL A 72 -0.21 -3.45 14.09
C VAL A 72 -0.43 -4.81 14.76
N VAL A 73 -0.86 -5.83 14.01
CA VAL A 73 -1.08 -7.19 14.54
C VAL A 73 0.22 -7.77 15.09
N ILE A 74 1.35 -7.62 14.39
CA ILE A 74 2.65 -8.09 14.87
C ILE A 74 3.02 -7.41 16.20
N ALA A 75 2.84 -6.09 16.30
CA ALA A 75 3.10 -5.36 17.53
C ALA A 75 2.23 -5.87 18.69
N GLN A 76 0.94 -6.11 18.44
CA GLN A 76 0.01 -6.66 19.42
C GLN A 76 0.38 -8.10 19.85
N LEU A 77 0.78 -8.96 18.91
CA LEU A 77 1.23 -10.32 19.23
C LEU A 77 2.52 -10.31 20.06
N ASN A 78 3.44 -9.39 19.76
CA ASN A 78 4.67 -9.22 20.53
C ASN A 78 4.39 -8.81 21.98
N LEU A 79 3.35 -8.00 22.23
CA LEU A 79 2.91 -7.67 23.60
C LEU A 79 2.36 -8.90 24.35
N CYS A 80 1.70 -9.81 23.63
CA CYS A 80 1.14 -11.02 24.22
C CYS A 80 2.17 -12.15 24.44
N LEU A 81 3.29 -12.13 23.72
CA LEU A 81 4.29 -13.19 23.76
C LEU A 81 4.90 -13.45 25.16
N PRO A 82 5.26 -12.43 25.97
CA PRO A 82 5.74 -12.64 27.33
C PRO A 82 4.71 -13.38 28.21
N VAL A 83 3.42 -13.08 28.05
CA VAL A 83 2.36 -13.72 28.82
C VAL A 83 2.30 -15.22 28.52
N PHE A 84 2.33 -15.59 27.24
CA PHE A 84 2.29 -17.00 26.83
C PHE A 84 3.56 -17.76 27.20
N THR A 85 4.73 -17.14 27.07
CA THR A 85 6.01 -17.76 27.43
C THR A 85 6.13 -17.99 28.93
N THR A 86 5.76 -17.00 29.75
CA THR A 86 5.73 -17.13 31.21
C THR A 86 4.68 -18.13 31.67
N TYR A 87 3.50 -18.16 31.04
CA TYR A 87 2.47 -19.18 31.31
C TYR A 87 2.94 -20.60 30.96
N SER A 88 3.61 -20.78 29.81
CA SER A 88 4.20 -22.07 29.42
C SER A 88 5.29 -22.51 30.42
N LYS A 89 6.14 -21.58 30.86
CA LYS A 89 7.14 -21.81 31.91
C LYS A 89 6.49 -22.25 33.22
N LEU A 90 5.41 -21.59 33.64
CA LEU A 90 4.63 -21.95 34.82
C LEU A 90 4.11 -23.40 34.71
N GLN A 91 3.44 -23.75 33.59
CA GLN A 91 2.93 -25.10 33.38
C GLN A 91 4.05 -26.15 33.45
N LYS A 92 5.22 -25.85 32.86
CA LYS A 92 6.39 -26.74 32.93
C LYS A 92 6.88 -26.93 34.37
N GLN A 93 7.01 -25.84 35.13
CA GLN A 93 7.44 -25.92 36.54
C GLN A 93 6.48 -26.73 37.41
N ILE A 94 5.17 -26.60 37.17
CA ILE A 94 4.14 -27.41 37.86
C ILE A 94 4.32 -28.89 37.50
N SER A 95 4.51 -29.22 36.22
CA SER A 95 4.72 -30.60 35.79
C SER A 95 5.99 -31.25 36.36
N GLU A 96 7.04 -30.44 36.55
CA GLU A 96 8.30 -30.85 37.19
C GLU A 96 8.23 -30.88 38.73
N LYS A 97 7.06 -30.63 39.34
CA LYS A 97 6.84 -30.53 40.80
C LYS A 97 7.70 -29.46 41.49
N ARG A 98 8.15 -28.45 40.73
CA ARG A 98 8.92 -27.31 41.24
C ARG A 98 7.96 -26.21 41.71
N TYR A 99 7.27 -26.45 42.81
CA TYR A 99 6.14 -25.61 43.26
C TYR A 99 6.56 -24.20 43.69
N TYR A 100 7.69 -24.06 44.39
CA TYR A 100 8.18 -22.72 44.80
C TYR A 100 8.57 -21.83 43.60
N PRO A 101 9.38 -22.33 42.62
CA PRO A 101 9.58 -21.61 41.36
C PRO A 101 8.28 -21.33 40.58
N ALA A 102 7.31 -22.25 40.61
CA ALA A 102 6.02 -22.07 39.95
C ALA A 102 5.22 -20.91 40.56
N LEU A 103 5.13 -20.81 41.89
CA LEU A 103 4.47 -19.69 42.57
C LEU A 103 5.13 -18.35 42.22
N LYS A 104 6.47 -18.31 42.20
CA LYS A 104 7.20 -17.10 41.81
C LYS A 104 6.91 -16.68 40.36
N THR A 105 6.87 -17.63 39.43
CA THR A 105 6.51 -17.36 38.03
C THR A 105 5.04 -16.95 37.88
N LEU A 106 4.15 -17.46 38.72
CA LEU A 106 2.73 -17.07 38.75
C LEU A 106 2.57 -15.61 39.20
N GLU A 107 3.32 -15.18 40.22
CA GLU A 107 3.34 -13.77 40.66
C GLU A 107 3.93 -12.85 39.60
N GLU A 108 5.00 -13.28 38.92
CA GLU A 108 5.60 -12.57 37.78
C GLU A 108 4.57 -12.37 36.65
N LEU A 109 3.81 -13.42 36.33
CA LEU A 109 2.74 -13.38 35.34
C LEU A 109 1.60 -12.42 35.72
N GLU A 110 1.20 -12.43 36.99
CA GLU A 110 0.13 -11.60 37.56
C GLU A 110 0.48 -10.11 37.56
N HIS A 111 1.66 -9.76 38.08
CA HIS A 111 2.01 -8.36 38.33
C HIS A 111 2.78 -7.70 37.19
N LEU A 112 3.61 -8.44 36.44
CA LEU A 112 4.45 -7.83 35.41
C LEU A 112 3.82 -7.94 34.01
N HIS A 113 3.25 -9.08 33.64
CA HIS A 113 2.86 -9.32 32.25
C HIS A 113 1.37 -9.06 31.99
N LEU A 114 0.47 -9.45 32.89
CA LEU A 114 -0.97 -9.31 32.69
C LEU A 114 -1.50 -7.87 32.58
N PRO A 115 -0.96 -6.86 33.30
CA PRO A 115 -1.42 -5.47 33.16
C PRO A 115 -1.22 -4.92 31.74
N HIS A 116 -0.17 -5.35 31.05
CA HIS A 116 0.16 -4.91 29.69
C HIS A 116 -0.81 -5.43 28.62
N VAL A 117 -1.55 -6.51 28.93
CA VAL A 117 -2.53 -7.14 28.04
C VAL A 117 -3.96 -7.09 28.58
N ALA A 118 -4.25 -6.18 29.51
CA ALA A 118 -5.55 -6.11 30.20
C ALA A 118 -6.75 -5.93 29.24
N ASN A 119 -6.54 -5.33 28.07
CA ASN A 119 -7.60 -5.11 27.07
C ASN A 119 -8.00 -6.38 26.29
N TYR A 120 -7.27 -7.49 26.45
CA TYR A 120 -7.56 -8.73 25.75
C TYR A 120 -8.49 -9.65 26.54
N ARG A 121 -9.45 -10.30 25.88
CA ARG A 121 -10.36 -11.24 26.57
C ARG A 121 -9.65 -12.39 27.29
N PHE A 122 -8.53 -12.88 26.73
CA PHE A 122 -7.78 -13.98 27.33
C PHE A 122 -7.11 -13.57 28.65
N SER A 123 -6.74 -12.29 28.83
CA SER A 123 -6.08 -11.83 30.05
C SER A 123 -7.06 -11.83 31.23
N HIS A 124 -8.32 -11.43 31.00
CA HIS A 124 -9.38 -11.54 31.99
C HIS A 124 -9.64 -12.99 32.42
N GLN A 125 -9.70 -13.92 31.47
CA GLN A 125 -9.85 -15.34 31.78
C GLN A 125 -8.66 -15.88 32.57
N LEU A 126 -7.44 -15.43 32.26
CA LEU A 126 -6.25 -15.83 32.98
C LEU A 126 -6.27 -15.31 34.42
N GLN A 127 -6.58 -14.03 34.62
CA GLN A 127 -6.72 -13.39 35.94
C GLN A 127 -7.74 -14.13 36.83
N GLN A 128 -8.89 -14.51 36.29
CA GLN A 128 -9.90 -15.25 37.05
C GLN A 128 -9.44 -16.65 37.49
N ASN A 129 -8.50 -17.25 36.76
CA ASN A 129 -7.99 -18.58 37.05
C ASN A 129 -6.70 -18.57 37.90
N ILE A 130 -6.02 -17.42 38.04
CA ILE A 130 -4.80 -17.30 38.87
C ILE A 130 -5.01 -17.78 40.31
N PRO A 131 -6.07 -17.37 41.04
CA PRO A 131 -6.29 -17.83 42.41
C PRO A 131 -6.41 -19.36 42.49
N LYS A 132 -7.10 -19.97 41.53
CA LYS A 132 -7.25 -21.44 41.45
C LYS A 132 -5.93 -22.13 41.17
N TYR A 133 -5.05 -21.54 40.36
CA TYR A 133 -3.71 -22.08 40.14
C TYR A 133 -2.85 -21.95 41.39
N ARG A 134 -2.93 -20.82 42.11
CA ARG A 134 -2.23 -20.60 43.38
C ARG A 134 -2.62 -21.66 44.41
N GLU A 135 -3.92 -21.85 44.64
CA GLU A 135 -4.45 -22.89 45.56
C GLU A 135 -4.02 -24.30 45.16
N LYS A 136 -4.06 -24.64 43.86
CA LYS A 136 -3.64 -25.96 43.38
C LYS A 136 -2.15 -26.22 43.61
N ILE A 137 -1.30 -25.22 43.40
CA ILE A 137 0.14 -25.35 43.59
C ILE A 137 0.46 -25.44 45.08
N GLU A 138 -0.21 -24.65 45.93
CA GLU A 138 -0.06 -24.71 47.38
C GLU A 138 -0.49 -26.08 47.93
N ALA A 139 -1.67 -26.57 47.54
CA ALA A 139 -2.16 -27.89 47.94
C ALA A 139 -1.22 -29.03 47.49
N ALA A 140 -0.69 -28.96 46.26
CA ALA A 140 0.25 -29.94 45.73
C ALA A 140 1.65 -29.84 46.36
N SER A 141 2.00 -28.71 46.97
CA SER A 141 3.25 -28.50 47.70
C SER A 141 3.20 -28.97 49.16
N MET A 142 2.00 -28.97 49.75
CA MET A 142 1.76 -29.45 51.12
C MET A 142 1.41 -30.95 51.19
N SER A 143 1.32 -31.63 50.04
CA SER A 143 1.03 -33.05 49.90
C SER A 143 2.23 -33.83 49.37
#